data_AF-A0A9P1EDM2-F1
#
_entry.id   AF-A0A9P1EDM2-F1
#
_cell.length_a   1.000
_cell.length_b   1.000
_cell.length_c   1.000
_cell.angle_alpha   90.00
_cell.angle_beta   90.00
_cell.angle_gamma   90.00
#
_symmetry.space_group_name_H-M   'P 1'
#
loop_
_entity.id
_entity.type
_entity.pdbx_description
1 polymer ?
#
loop_
_entity_poly.entity_id
_entity_poly.type
_entity_poly.pdbx_seq_one_letter_code
_entity_poly.pdbx_strand_id
1 'polypeptide(L)'
;MELMQENWKELLEKWSPKNILGAEKVFRVISGATSSPIAQYISSPTTFLHSTDPRIKLAWLLTLVILPARSNTVLRVGLIVILAILTIQIQPNEVWQDQLGRVSILCGVLFIVLALSTDSAPSLVYSRTPPPSVTGLPKFPASFEGYSYVVFKMGPLQITRKGLLTATTSACLTFTIFQSASLYLSTTTPEQIAFALQWFLRPFDKLGLPVAEVILTLLLSLRFINLVFDEVRNVALGIVSRRINWGQLTTLETIDVFVTYIRRIFKNIFAHAEQISQAMIVRGFRGDSEVHKVFLSANSSSTFVNCISLLLLVGLITAITMPKQLFI
;
A
#
# COMPACT_ATOMS: atom_id res chain seq x y z
N MET A 1 30.49 41.74 22.18
CA MET A 1 30.90 40.46 21.53
C MET A 1 30.28 39.26 22.24
N GLU A 2 30.14 39.30 23.57
CA GLU A 2 29.49 38.25 24.39
C GLU A 2 28.01 38.00 24.06
N LEU A 3 27.20 39.05 23.82
CA LEU A 3 25.78 38.93 23.43
C LEU A 3 25.54 38.16 22.12
N MET A 4 26.54 38.08 21.24
CA MET A 4 26.44 37.31 19.99
C MET A 4 26.77 35.84 20.22
N GLN A 5 27.69 35.52 21.14
CA GLN A 5 28.05 34.14 21.46
C GLN A 5 26.96 33.41 22.27
N GLU A 6 26.20 34.11 23.11
CA GLU A 6 25.03 33.52 23.80
C GLU A 6 23.93 33.14 22.82
N ASN A 7 23.60 34.03 21.88
CA ASN A 7 22.54 33.80 20.90
C ASN A 7 22.88 32.65 19.92
N TRP A 8 24.16 32.48 19.57
CA TRP A 8 24.62 31.36 18.76
C TRP A 8 24.64 30.03 19.54
N LYS A 9 24.90 30.05 20.85
CA LYS A 9 24.79 28.85 21.71
C LYS A 9 23.33 28.41 21.85
N GLU A 10 22.40 29.34 22.07
CA GLU A 10 20.95 29.05 22.09
C GLU A 10 20.44 28.51 20.75
N LEU A 11 20.91 29.06 19.62
CA LEU A 11 20.57 28.58 18.28
C LEU A 11 21.17 27.20 17.97
N LEU A 12 22.39 26.91 18.44
CA LEU A 12 23.03 25.59 18.33
C LEU A 12 22.37 24.54 19.24
N GLU A 13 21.88 24.94 20.41
CA GLU A 13 21.11 24.06 21.29
C GLU A 13 19.74 23.74 20.69
N LYS A 14 19.11 24.71 20.03
CA LYS A 14 17.87 24.54 19.24
C LYS A 14 18.05 23.64 18.00
N TRP A 15 19.26 23.58 17.44
CA TRP A 15 19.64 22.70 16.33
C TRP A 15 20.27 21.36 16.77
N SER A 16 20.46 21.14 18.08
CA SER A 16 20.99 19.89 18.60
C SER A 16 19.97 18.75 18.44
N PRO A 17 20.35 17.61 17.83
CA PRO A 17 19.45 16.49 17.57
C PRO A 17 18.90 15.81 18.84
N LYS A 18 19.35 16.23 20.04
CA LYS A 18 18.82 15.76 21.33
C LYS A 18 17.35 16.15 21.57
N ASN A 19 16.89 17.29 21.07
CA ASN A 19 15.49 17.73 21.24
C ASN A 19 14.54 17.24 20.14
N ILE A 20 15.07 16.70 19.03
CA ILE A 20 14.26 16.22 17.90
C ILE A 20 13.77 14.78 18.16
N LEU A 21 14.50 14.01 18.97
CA LEU A 21 14.22 12.62 19.37
C LEU A 21 13.86 12.51 20.86
N GLY A 22 13.15 13.49 21.42
CA GLY A 22 12.56 13.33 22.74
C GLY A 22 11.64 12.11 22.71
N ALA A 23 11.93 11.09 23.53
CA ALA A 23 11.10 9.88 23.64
C ALA A 23 9.62 10.26 23.84
N GLU A 24 9.35 11.35 24.54
CA GLU A 24 8.02 11.94 24.68
C GLU A 24 7.33 12.28 23.35
N LYS A 25 8.06 12.87 22.38
CA LYS A 25 7.51 13.20 21.05
C LYS A 25 7.27 11.94 20.24
N VAL A 26 8.15 10.94 20.36
CA VAL A 26 7.96 9.61 19.74
C VAL A 26 6.75 8.91 20.35
N PHE A 27 6.61 8.86 21.68
CA PHE A 27 5.46 8.27 22.36
C PHE A 27 4.15 9.02 22.07
N ARG A 28 4.18 10.35 21.94
CA ARG A 28 3.03 11.19 21.57
C ARG A 28 2.65 11.03 20.10
N VAL A 29 3.63 10.84 19.21
CA VAL A 29 3.39 10.51 17.79
C VAL A 29 2.88 9.09 17.67
N ILE A 30 3.36 8.12 18.45
CA ILE A 30 2.83 6.75 18.48
C ILE A 30 1.39 6.74 18.98
N SER A 31 1.05 7.52 20.02
CA SER A 31 -0.32 7.63 20.51
C SER A 31 -1.26 8.39 19.56
N GLY A 32 -0.74 9.30 18.72
CA GLY A 32 -1.51 10.02 17.70
C GLY A 32 -1.54 9.35 16.31
N ALA A 33 -0.55 8.57 15.93
CA ALA A 33 -0.49 7.88 14.64
C ALA A 33 -1.54 6.75 14.56
N THR A 34 -1.90 6.17 15.69
CA THR A 34 -2.98 5.19 15.81
C THR A 34 -4.38 5.79 15.58
N SER A 35 -4.53 7.11 15.51
CA SER A 35 -5.82 7.78 15.24
C SER A 35 -6.02 8.21 13.79
N SER A 36 -5.08 7.91 12.88
CA SER A 36 -5.26 8.22 11.46
C SER A 36 -6.06 7.10 10.77
N PRO A 37 -7.20 7.41 10.12
CA PRO A 37 -8.10 6.43 9.49
C PRO A 37 -7.54 5.90 8.15
N ILE A 38 -6.23 5.78 8.03
CA ILE A 38 -5.59 5.21 6.84
C ILE A 38 -5.62 3.70 7.04
N ALA A 39 -6.19 2.98 6.06
CA ALA A 39 -6.26 1.51 6.06
C ALA A 39 -7.15 0.90 7.17
N GLN A 40 -8.14 1.65 7.68
CA GLN A 40 -9.18 1.10 8.55
C GLN A 40 -10.47 0.83 7.78
N TYR A 41 -11.16 -0.23 8.19
CA TYR A 41 -12.48 -0.55 7.68
C TYR A 41 -13.47 0.57 8.04
N ILE A 42 -14.22 1.05 7.05
CA ILE A 42 -15.24 2.08 7.23
C ILE A 42 -16.59 1.37 7.28
N SER A 43 -17.29 1.46 8.41
CA SER A 43 -18.58 0.75 8.59
C SER A 43 -19.78 1.45 7.96
N SER A 44 -19.69 2.76 7.71
CA SER A 44 -20.78 3.58 7.17
C SER A 44 -20.24 4.67 6.22
N PRO A 45 -20.89 4.94 5.08
CA PRO A 45 -22.17 4.41 4.59
C PRO A 45 -22.05 3.00 3.99
N THR A 46 -23.10 2.18 4.16
CA THR A 46 -23.14 0.82 3.58
C THR A 46 -23.46 0.89 2.09
N THR A 47 -22.44 0.82 1.24
CA THR A 47 -22.60 0.77 -0.21
C THR A 47 -22.61 -0.66 -0.75
N PHE A 48 -22.93 -0.83 -2.04
CA PHE A 48 -22.88 -2.12 -2.74
C PHE A 48 -21.55 -2.85 -2.55
N LEU A 49 -20.43 -2.11 -2.48
CA LEU A 49 -19.14 -2.76 -2.30
C LEU A 49 -19.03 -3.41 -0.92
N HIS A 50 -19.67 -2.90 0.14
CA HIS A 50 -19.65 -3.56 1.45
C HIS A 50 -20.38 -4.92 1.47
N SER A 51 -21.41 -5.11 0.62
CA SER A 51 -22.18 -6.36 0.57
C SER A 51 -21.62 -7.41 -0.40
N THR A 52 -20.67 -7.05 -1.26
CA THR A 52 -19.97 -8.01 -2.14
C THR A 52 -19.11 -9.00 -1.35
N ASP A 53 -19.02 -10.24 -1.86
CA ASP A 53 -18.17 -11.27 -1.27
C ASP A 53 -16.68 -10.83 -1.24
N PRO A 54 -15.98 -11.03 -0.11
CA PRO A 54 -14.59 -10.61 0.03
C PRO A 54 -13.64 -11.34 -0.93
N ARG A 55 -13.99 -12.56 -1.35
CA ARG A 55 -13.24 -13.34 -2.35
C ARG A 55 -13.23 -12.64 -3.71
N ILE A 56 -14.38 -12.12 -4.13
CA ILE A 56 -14.55 -11.42 -5.40
C ILE A 56 -13.81 -10.08 -5.35
N LYS A 57 -13.88 -9.37 -4.22
CA LYS A 57 -13.08 -8.14 -4.01
C LYS A 57 -11.58 -8.38 -4.12
N LEU A 58 -11.08 -9.47 -3.51
CA LEU A 58 -9.67 -9.83 -3.61
C LEU A 58 -9.26 -10.19 -5.04
N ALA A 59 -10.13 -10.90 -5.79
CA ALA A 59 -9.91 -11.15 -7.22
C ALA A 59 -9.88 -9.84 -8.05
N TRP A 60 -10.76 -8.89 -7.74
CA TRP A 60 -10.75 -7.55 -8.32
C TRP A 60 -9.45 -6.81 -8.04
N LEU A 61 -8.97 -6.82 -6.79
CA LEU A 61 -7.70 -6.19 -6.41
C LEU A 61 -6.55 -6.79 -7.20
N LEU A 62 -6.42 -8.12 -7.23
CA LEU A 62 -5.35 -8.80 -7.98
C LEU A 62 -5.41 -8.47 -9.48
N THR A 63 -6.62 -8.44 -10.03
CA THR A 63 -6.86 -8.06 -11.43
C THR A 63 -6.42 -6.62 -11.68
N LEU A 64 -6.84 -5.67 -10.84
CA LEU A 64 -6.46 -4.26 -10.98
C LEU A 64 -4.97 -3.99 -10.77
N VAL A 65 -4.24 -4.85 -10.06
CA VAL A 65 -2.78 -4.74 -9.93
C VAL A 65 -2.07 -5.21 -11.21
N ILE A 66 -2.50 -6.34 -11.78
CA ILE A 66 -1.80 -6.97 -12.92
C ILE A 66 -2.20 -6.35 -14.26
N LEU A 67 -3.48 -6.05 -14.43
CA LEU A 67 -4.07 -5.78 -15.73
C LEU A 67 -3.66 -4.43 -16.34
N PRO A 68 -3.49 -3.33 -15.57
CA PRO A 68 -2.95 -2.08 -16.10
C PRO A 68 -1.55 -2.22 -16.71
N ALA A 69 -0.73 -3.19 -16.27
CA ALA A 69 0.61 -3.40 -16.82
C ALA A 69 0.59 -3.81 -18.30
N ARG A 70 -0.39 -4.62 -18.72
CA ARG A 70 -0.56 -5.04 -20.13
C ARG A 70 -1.43 -4.09 -20.97
N SER A 71 -2.11 -3.16 -20.33
CA SER A 71 -3.15 -2.33 -20.95
C SER A 71 -2.60 -1.18 -21.82
N ASN A 72 -3.44 -0.68 -22.73
CA ASN A 72 -3.15 0.50 -23.55
C ASN A 72 -3.24 1.79 -22.74
N THR A 73 -2.54 2.85 -23.17
CA THR A 73 -2.55 4.16 -22.49
C THR A 73 -3.96 4.73 -22.32
N VAL A 74 -4.82 4.61 -23.33
CA VAL A 74 -6.22 5.12 -23.26
C VAL A 74 -7.02 4.37 -22.19
N LEU A 75 -6.92 3.04 -22.18
CA LEU A 75 -7.67 2.20 -21.26
C LEU A 75 -7.16 2.36 -19.82
N ARG A 76 -5.83 2.50 -19.64
CA ARG A 76 -5.19 2.90 -18.39
C ARG A 76 -5.79 4.18 -17.81
N VAL A 77 -5.87 5.25 -18.61
CA VAL A 77 -6.50 6.51 -18.18
C VAL A 77 -7.98 6.31 -17.85
N GLY A 78 -8.69 5.51 -18.64
CA GLY A 78 -10.09 5.12 -18.35
C GLY A 78 -10.24 4.43 -16.98
N LEU A 79 -9.33 3.52 -16.62
CA LEU A 79 -9.36 2.84 -15.31
C LEU A 79 -9.14 3.81 -14.15
N ILE A 80 -8.23 4.78 -14.28
CA ILE A 80 -8.03 5.84 -13.27
C ILE A 80 -9.35 6.58 -13.03
N VAL A 81 -10.01 7.02 -14.11
CA VAL A 81 -11.25 7.79 -14.02
C VAL A 81 -12.35 6.96 -13.37
N ILE A 82 -12.53 5.70 -13.79
CA ILE A 82 -13.52 4.79 -13.21
C ILE A 82 -13.24 4.56 -11.72
N LEU A 83 -11.98 4.32 -11.33
CA LEU A 83 -11.62 4.12 -9.92
C LEU A 83 -11.81 5.38 -9.08
N ALA A 84 -11.49 6.56 -9.63
CA ALA A 84 -11.73 7.83 -8.96
C ALA A 84 -13.22 8.05 -8.70
N ILE A 85 -14.07 7.84 -9.72
CA ILE A 85 -15.53 7.93 -9.59
C ILE A 85 -16.05 6.93 -8.56
N LEU A 86 -15.61 5.67 -8.65
CA LEU A 86 -16.03 4.62 -7.71
C LEU A 86 -15.65 4.97 -6.26
N THR A 87 -14.52 5.63 -6.06
CA THR A 87 -14.09 6.09 -4.74
C THR A 87 -14.99 7.21 -4.20
N ILE A 88 -15.32 8.19 -5.04
CA ILE A 88 -16.21 9.29 -4.67
C ILE A 88 -17.60 8.76 -4.29
N GLN A 89 -18.08 7.71 -4.97
CA GLN A 89 -19.38 7.09 -4.70
C GLN A 89 -19.41 6.24 -3.42
N ILE A 90 -18.30 5.60 -3.07
CA ILE A 90 -18.26 4.61 -1.98
C ILE A 90 -17.92 5.24 -0.63
N GLN A 91 -17.00 6.20 -0.63
CA GLN A 91 -16.35 6.67 0.58
C GLN A 91 -16.90 8.06 0.99
N PRO A 92 -17.06 8.36 2.29
CA PRO A 92 -17.54 9.66 2.74
C PRO A 92 -16.60 10.80 2.33
N ASN A 93 -17.17 12.01 2.18
CA ASN A 93 -16.50 13.18 1.62
C ASN A 93 -15.17 13.52 2.31
N GLU A 94 -15.12 13.39 3.63
CA GLU A 94 -13.94 13.71 4.42
C GLU A 94 -12.77 12.78 4.12
N VAL A 95 -13.02 11.50 3.84
CA VAL A 95 -11.95 10.51 3.70
C VAL A 95 -11.49 10.41 2.24
N TRP A 96 -12.41 10.51 1.26
CA TRP A 96 -12.00 10.35 -0.14
C TRP A 96 -11.19 11.54 -0.66
N GLN A 97 -11.49 12.76 -0.23
CA GLN A 97 -10.74 13.96 -0.64
C GLN A 97 -9.28 13.87 -0.20
N ASP A 98 -9.09 13.50 1.06
CA ASP A 98 -7.80 13.29 1.68
C ASP A 98 -6.99 12.19 0.99
N GLN A 99 -7.62 11.04 0.76
CA GLN A 99 -6.97 9.89 0.15
C GLN A 99 -6.62 10.14 -1.33
N LEU A 100 -7.61 10.57 -2.12
CA LEU A 100 -7.44 10.78 -3.56
C LEU A 100 -6.51 11.97 -3.82
N GLY A 101 -6.57 13.01 -2.99
CA GLY A 101 -5.63 14.14 -3.02
C GLY A 101 -4.19 13.69 -2.80
N ARG A 102 -3.90 12.94 -1.73
CA ARG A 102 -2.54 12.44 -1.43
C ARG A 102 -2.00 11.53 -2.54
N VAL A 103 -2.82 10.59 -3.04
CA VAL A 103 -2.41 9.68 -4.12
C VAL A 103 -2.19 10.45 -5.43
N SER A 104 -3.06 11.41 -5.75
CA SER A 104 -2.90 12.26 -6.93
C SER A 104 -1.63 13.11 -6.88
N ILE A 105 -1.31 13.70 -5.73
CA ILE A 105 -0.06 14.45 -5.51
C ILE A 105 1.15 13.54 -5.73
N LEU A 106 1.16 12.34 -5.14
CA LEU A 106 2.25 11.37 -5.31
C LEU A 106 2.42 11.02 -6.79
N CYS A 107 1.33 10.73 -7.49
CA CYS A 107 1.37 10.38 -8.91
C CYS A 107 1.82 11.55 -9.78
N GLY A 108 1.42 12.78 -9.46
CA GLY A 108 1.86 14.00 -10.14
C GLY A 108 3.35 14.27 -9.97
N VAL A 109 3.87 14.13 -8.75
CA VAL A 109 5.32 14.24 -8.48
C VAL A 109 6.09 13.16 -9.24
N LEU A 110 5.63 11.90 -9.17
CA LEU A 110 6.25 10.79 -9.88
C LEU A 110 6.25 11.01 -11.39
N PHE A 111 5.15 11.53 -11.94
CA PHE A 111 5.02 11.87 -13.36
C PHE A 111 6.05 12.92 -13.79
N ILE A 112 6.16 14.02 -13.03
CA ILE A 112 7.10 15.10 -13.34
C ILE A 112 8.55 14.59 -13.27
N VAL A 113 8.89 13.84 -12.22
CA VAL A 113 10.24 13.28 -12.06
C VAL A 113 10.58 12.36 -13.23
N LEU A 114 9.71 11.40 -13.57
CA LEU A 114 9.99 10.48 -14.68
C LEU A 114 9.98 11.15 -16.05
N ALA A 115 9.13 12.16 -16.26
CA ALA A 115 9.10 12.92 -17.50
C ALA A 115 10.42 13.68 -17.75
N LEU A 116 11.09 14.12 -16.68
CA LEU A 116 12.36 14.86 -16.73
C LEU A 116 13.60 13.94 -16.66
N SER A 117 13.56 12.82 -15.93
CA SER A 117 14.72 11.95 -15.69
C SER A 117 14.99 10.92 -16.80
N THR A 118 13.99 10.57 -17.60
CA THR A 118 14.11 9.46 -18.57
C THR A 118 15.06 9.72 -19.75
N ASP A 119 15.51 10.96 -19.94
CA ASP A 119 16.48 11.35 -20.97
C ASP A 119 17.93 11.37 -20.48
N SER A 120 18.17 11.15 -19.17
CA SER A 120 19.53 11.07 -18.60
C SER A 120 20.18 9.69 -18.76
N ALA A 121 19.45 8.69 -19.25
CA ALA A 121 20.05 7.40 -19.61
C ALA A 121 20.59 7.48 -21.04
N PRO A 122 21.92 7.48 -21.27
CA PRO A 122 22.43 7.35 -22.62
C PRO A 122 21.94 6.01 -23.16
N SER A 123 21.07 6.03 -24.16
CA SER A 123 20.85 4.84 -24.96
C SER A 123 22.22 4.43 -25.49
N LEU A 124 22.70 3.23 -25.15
CA LEU A 124 23.81 2.58 -25.84
C LEU A 124 23.37 2.37 -27.28
N VAL A 125 23.40 3.44 -28.08
CA VAL A 125 23.20 3.39 -29.52
C VAL A 125 24.48 2.76 -30.05
N TYR A 126 24.50 1.43 -30.11
CA TYR A 126 25.33 0.77 -31.07
C TYR A 126 24.88 1.26 -32.44
N SER A 127 25.75 1.99 -33.12
CA SER A 127 25.51 2.42 -34.49
C SER A 127 25.18 1.19 -35.32
N ARG A 128 23.91 1.06 -35.75
CA ARG A 128 23.46 -0.03 -36.62
C ARG A 128 23.78 0.23 -38.09
N THR A 129 24.46 1.33 -38.41
CA THR A 129 24.89 1.60 -39.78
C THR A 129 26.27 0.97 -39.99
N PRO A 130 26.43 0.02 -40.94
CA PRO A 130 27.77 -0.37 -41.39
C PRO A 130 28.50 0.87 -41.92
N PRO A 131 29.84 0.95 -41.78
CA PRO A 131 30.61 2.09 -42.26
C PRO A 131 30.32 2.34 -43.76
N PRO A 132 30.27 3.61 -44.18
CA PRO A 132 29.84 4.01 -45.53
C PRO A 132 30.70 3.42 -46.66
N SER A 133 31.84 2.80 -46.33
CA SER A 133 32.69 2.03 -47.24
C SER A 133 32.08 0.69 -47.70
N VAL A 134 31.11 0.13 -46.98
CA VAL A 134 30.55 -1.21 -47.26
C VAL A 134 29.22 -1.15 -48.03
N THR A 135 28.57 0.01 -48.10
CA THR A 135 27.25 0.14 -48.72
C THR A 135 27.34 1.06 -49.94
N GLY A 136 27.54 0.48 -51.12
CA GLY A 136 27.56 1.18 -52.42
C GLY A 136 26.20 1.71 -52.88
N LEU A 137 25.37 2.20 -51.94
CA LEU A 137 24.05 2.76 -52.23
C LEU A 137 24.16 4.29 -52.43
N PRO A 138 23.43 4.87 -53.39
CA PRO A 138 23.31 6.32 -53.52
C PRO A 138 22.69 6.92 -52.25
N LYS A 139 23.19 8.10 -51.83
CA LYS A 139 22.73 8.81 -50.62
C LYS A 139 21.21 8.99 -50.68
N PHE A 140 20.48 8.34 -49.77
CA PHE A 140 19.06 8.61 -49.59
C PHE A 140 18.87 10.09 -49.20
N PRO A 141 17.87 10.80 -49.76
CA PRO A 141 17.54 12.13 -49.30
C PRO A 141 17.16 12.07 -47.81
N ALA A 142 17.65 13.04 -47.03
CA ALA A 142 17.24 13.19 -45.64
C ALA A 142 15.71 13.29 -45.61
N SER A 143 15.04 12.40 -44.88
CA SER A 143 13.59 12.36 -44.79
C SER A 143 13.05 13.76 -44.43
N PHE A 144 12.30 14.38 -45.35
CA PHE A 144 11.75 15.73 -45.20
C PHE A 144 10.38 15.77 -44.51
N GLU A 145 10.03 14.76 -43.71
CA GLU A 145 8.93 14.82 -42.75
C GLU A 145 9.42 14.31 -41.38
N GLY A 146 9.63 15.26 -40.48
CA GLY A 146 10.45 15.12 -39.28
C GLY A 146 9.75 14.38 -38.14
N TYR A 147 10.26 13.19 -37.81
CA TYR A 147 9.99 12.57 -36.51
C TYR A 147 10.68 13.39 -35.42
N SER A 148 9.96 14.31 -34.79
CA SER A 148 10.46 15.03 -33.61
C SER A 148 10.27 14.17 -32.36
N TYR A 149 11.37 13.60 -31.86
CA TYR A 149 11.38 12.81 -30.62
C TYR A 149 11.23 13.69 -29.38
N VAL A 150 11.69 14.94 -29.46
CA VAL A 150 11.62 15.94 -28.41
C VAL A 150 10.35 16.75 -28.62
N VAL A 151 9.49 16.78 -27.61
CA VAL A 151 8.21 17.52 -27.63
C VAL A 151 8.42 18.94 -27.14
N PHE A 152 9.21 19.10 -26.08
CA PHE A 152 9.48 20.40 -25.47
C PHE A 152 10.92 20.43 -24.96
N LYS A 153 11.60 21.56 -25.20
CA LYS A 153 12.98 21.80 -24.78
C LYS A 153 13.06 23.16 -24.10
N MET A 154 13.37 23.16 -22.81
CA MET A 154 13.59 24.39 -22.05
C MET A 154 14.87 24.25 -21.24
N GLY A 155 15.99 24.75 -21.80
CA GLY A 155 17.31 24.66 -21.18
C GLY A 155 17.80 23.20 -21.04
N PRO A 156 18.35 22.80 -19.88
CA PRO A 156 18.80 21.42 -19.63
C PRO A 156 17.64 20.42 -19.49
N LEU A 157 16.40 20.90 -19.35
CA LEU A 157 15.22 20.05 -19.24
C LEU A 157 14.64 19.80 -20.64
N GLN A 158 14.63 18.52 -21.03
CA GLN A 158 14.06 18.06 -22.30
C GLN A 158 12.97 17.04 -22.01
N ILE A 159 11.78 17.26 -22.58
CA ILE A 159 10.66 16.32 -22.47
C ILE A 159 10.57 15.57 -23.79
N THR A 160 10.85 14.27 -23.72
CA THR A 160 10.81 13.37 -24.87
C THR A 160 9.49 12.63 -24.94
N ARG A 161 9.09 12.21 -26.15
CA ARG A 161 7.87 11.41 -26.35
C ARG A 161 7.90 10.10 -25.56
N LYS A 162 9.09 9.48 -25.45
CA LYS A 162 9.30 8.24 -24.67
C LYS A 162 9.21 8.50 -23.16
N GLY A 163 9.79 9.60 -22.70
CA GLY A 163 9.71 10.01 -21.29
C GLY A 163 8.27 10.28 -20.86
N LEU A 164 7.51 11.00 -21.69
CA LEU A 164 6.09 11.25 -21.44
C LEU A 164 5.26 9.95 -21.37
N LEU A 165 5.51 9.00 -22.29
CA LEU A 165 4.79 7.72 -22.30
C LEU A 165 5.13 6.86 -21.07
N THR A 166 6.40 6.85 -20.68
CA THR A 166 6.88 6.11 -19.50
C THR A 166 6.33 6.73 -18.21
N ALA A 167 6.39 8.06 -18.09
CA ALA A 167 5.84 8.80 -16.96
C ALA A 167 4.33 8.58 -16.83
N THR A 168 3.57 8.71 -17.93
CA THR A 168 2.11 8.47 -17.94
C THR A 168 1.79 7.04 -17.51
N THR A 169 2.53 6.07 -18.03
CA THR A 169 2.34 4.65 -17.69
C THR A 169 2.59 4.41 -16.21
N SER A 170 3.74 4.86 -15.69
CA SER A 170 4.08 4.65 -14.29
C SER A 170 3.13 5.36 -13.34
N ALA A 171 2.76 6.61 -13.63
CA ALA A 171 1.80 7.35 -12.82
C ALA A 171 0.44 6.67 -12.76
N CYS A 172 -0.04 6.13 -13.90
CA CYS A 172 -1.29 5.38 -13.94
C CYS A 172 -1.22 4.07 -13.13
N LEU A 173 -0.13 3.32 -13.23
CA LEU A 173 0.05 2.07 -12.48
C LEU A 173 0.03 2.35 -10.98
N THR A 174 0.82 3.34 -10.54
CA THR A 174 0.89 3.76 -9.16
C THR A 174 -0.48 4.18 -8.64
N PHE A 175 -1.19 5.06 -9.36
CA PHE A 175 -2.55 5.48 -8.97
C PHE A 175 -3.50 4.29 -8.82
N THR A 176 -3.53 3.40 -9.80
CA THR A 176 -4.43 2.25 -9.83
C THR A 176 -4.17 1.30 -8.66
N ILE A 177 -2.91 1.00 -8.36
CA ILE A 177 -2.51 0.11 -7.27
C ILE A 177 -2.90 0.70 -5.92
N PHE A 178 -2.50 1.95 -5.64
CA PHE A 178 -2.80 2.57 -4.35
C PHE A 178 -4.30 2.76 -4.15
N GLN A 179 -5.03 3.20 -5.18
CA GLN A 179 -6.46 3.46 -5.06
C GLN A 179 -7.27 2.17 -4.92
N SER A 180 -6.95 1.12 -5.69
CA SER A 180 -7.62 -0.18 -5.56
C SER A 180 -7.37 -0.85 -4.21
N ALA A 181 -6.13 -0.80 -3.71
CA ALA A 181 -5.79 -1.33 -2.39
C ALA A 181 -6.55 -0.59 -1.28
N SER A 182 -6.60 0.74 -1.34
CA SER A 182 -7.29 1.53 -0.33
C SER A 182 -8.80 1.28 -0.32
N LEU A 183 -9.42 1.15 -1.50
CA LEU A 183 -10.84 0.75 -1.62
C LEU A 183 -11.10 -0.64 -1.04
N TYR A 184 -10.20 -1.60 -1.27
CA TYR A 184 -10.33 -2.95 -0.71
C TYR A 184 -10.28 -2.94 0.82
N LEU A 185 -9.32 -2.20 1.40
CA LEU A 185 -9.14 -2.10 2.85
C LEU A 185 -10.25 -1.30 3.54
N SER A 186 -10.78 -0.26 2.91
CA SER A 186 -11.88 0.52 3.49
C SER A 186 -13.20 -0.25 3.50
N THR A 187 -13.39 -1.17 2.55
CA THR A 187 -14.66 -1.90 2.38
C THR A 187 -14.65 -3.34 2.88
N THR A 188 -13.53 -3.85 3.38
CA THR A 188 -13.40 -5.25 3.83
C THR A 188 -12.80 -5.30 5.23
N THR A 189 -13.46 -6.02 6.14
CA THR A 189 -12.95 -6.19 7.51
C THR A 189 -11.73 -7.13 7.52
N PRO A 190 -10.80 -6.99 8.47
CA PRO A 190 -9.62 -7.87 8.56
C PRO A 190 -9.97 -9.37 8.63
N GLU A 191 -11.04 -9.73 9.34
CA GLU A 191 -11.53 -11.12 9.41
C GLU A 191 -12.02 -11.64 8.05
N GLN A 192 -12.73 -10.79 7.27
CA GLN A 192 -13.16 -11.13 5.91
C GLN A 192 -11.97 -11.25 4.93
N ILE A 193 -10.91 -10.48 5.13
CA ILE A 193 -9.67 -10.60 4.34
C ILE A 193 -9.02 -11.97 4.61
N ALA A 194 -8.91 -12.40 5.87
CA ALA A 194 -8.40 -13.73 6.22
C ALA A 194 -9.25 -14.86 5.62
N PHE A 195 -10.58 -14.70 5.59
CA PHE A 195 -11.47 -15.64 4.91
C PHE A 195 -11.22 -15.72 3.40
N ALA A 196 -11.07 -14.57 2.73
CA ALA A 196 -10.75 -14.54 1.31
C ALA A 196 -9.39 -15.22 1.05
N LEU A 197 -8.39 -14.91 1.86
CA LEU A 197 -7.05 -15.50 1.78
C LEU A 197 -7.09 -17.02 1.95
N GLN A 198 -7.88 -17.55 2.90
CA GLN A 198 -8.05 -18.99 3.07
C GLN A 198 -8.49 -19.66 1.77
N TRP A 199 -9.46 -19.08 1.06
CA TRP A 199 -9.94 -19.64 -0.21
C TRP A 199 -8.85 -19.65 -1.29
N PHE A 200 -8.05 -18.59 -1.39
CA PHE A 200 -6.92 -18.52 -2.34
C PHE A 200 -5.76 -19.45 -1.98
N LEU A 201 -5.57 -19.76 -0.69
CA LEU A 201 -4.53 -20.69 -0.23
C LEU A 201 -4.94 -22.16 -0.32
N ARG A 202 -6.22 -22.51 -0.42
CA ARG A 202 -6.69 -23.90 -0.59
C ARG A 202 -5.95 -24.75 -1.64
N PRO A 203 -5.60 -24.26 -2.86
CA PRO A 203 -4.85 -25.08 -3.81
C PRO A 203 -3.47 -25.49 -3.29
N PHE A 204 -2.85 -24.70 -2.40
CA PHE A 204 -1.56 -25.00 -1.79
C PHE A 204 -1.62 -26.12 -0.75
N ASP A 205 -2.81 -26.46 -0.25
CA ASP A 205 -3.02 -27.60 0.64
C ASP A 205 -2.60 -28.92 -0.04
N LYS A 206 -2.86 -29.03 -1.35
CA LYS A 206 -2.42 -30.17 -2.18
C LYS A 206 -0.90 -30.27 -2.33
N LEU A 207 -0.17 -29.20 -2.03
CA LEU A 207 1.30 -29.15 -2.05
C LEU A 207 1.90 -29.47 -0.67
N GLY A 208 1.08 -29.89 0.30
CA GLY A 208 1.52 -30.26 1.65
C GLY A 208 1.71 -29.08 2.61
N LEU A 209 1.16 -27.90 2.28
CA LEU A 209 1.21 -26.73 3.16
C LEU A 209 0.03 -26.74 4.15
N PRO A 210 0.24 -26.52 5.46
CA PRO A 210 -0.82 -26.57 6.47
C PRO A 210 -1.67 -25.29 6.46
N VAL A 211 -2.50 -25.12 5.42
CA VAL A 211 -3.30 -23.90 5.21
C VAL A 211 -4.26 -23.63 6.38
N ALA A 212 -4.84 -24.68 6.96
CA ALA A 212 -5.78 -24.55 8.08
C ALA A 212 -5.13 -23.91 9.31
N GLU A 213 -3.91 -24.33 9.67
CA GLU A 213 -3.16 -23.82 10.81
C GLU A 213 -2.68 -22.37 10.58
N VAL A 214 -2.23 -22.06 9.36
CA VAL A 214 -1.84 -20.70 8.96
C VAL A 214 -3.02 -19.74 9.07
N ILE A 215 -4.21 -20.16 8.65
CA ILE A 215 -5.41 -19.30 8.73
C ILE A 215 -5.89 -19.17 10.17
N LEU A 216 -5.85 -20.24 10.96
CA LEU A 216 -6.21 -20.19 12.38
C LEU A 216 -5.31 -19.22 13.16
N THR A 217 -3.99 -19.33 12.98
CA THR A 217 -3.01 -18.43 13.62
C THR A 217 -3.21 -16.98 13.18
N LEU A 218 -3.49 -16.75 11.88
CA LEU A 218 -3.83 -15.42 11.38
C LEU A 218 -5.09 -14.85 12.03
N LEU A 219 -6.20 -15.57 12.09
CA LEU A 219 -7.45 -15.09 12.71
C LEU A 219 -7.26 -14.78 14.20
N LEU A 220 -6.53 -15.65 14.89
CA LEU A 220 -6.20 -15.46 16.30
C LEU A 220 -5.37 -14.19 16.48
N SER A 221 -4.37 -13.97 15.62
CA SER A 221 -3.54 -12.75 15.63
C SER A 221 -4.36 -11.49 15.37
N LEU A 222 -5.28 -11.52 14.39
CA LEU A 222 -6.17 -10.39 14.08
C LEU A 222 -7.10 -10.05 15.24
N ARG A 223 -7.55 -11.04 16.01
CA ARG A 223 -8.36 -10.79 17.20
C ARG A 223 -7.53 -10.22 18.36
N PHE A 224 -6.28 -10.66 18.49
CA PHE A 224 -5.38 -10.18 19.55
C PHE A 224 -4.68 -8.87 19.26
N ILE A 225 -4.73 -8.38 18.02
CA ILE A 225 -4.09 -7.10 17.68
C ILE A 225 -4.60 -5.96 18.57
N ASN A 226 -5.91 -5.89 18.82
CA ASN A 226 -6.52 -4.87 19.67
C ASN A 226 -6.07 -5.02 21.13
N LEU A 227 -6.00 -6.25 21.64
CA LEU A 227 -5.50 -6.53 22.98
C LEU A 227 -4.04 -6.08 23.13
N VAL A 228 -3.19 -6.34 22.13
CA VAL A 228 -1.79 -5.90 22.13
C VAL A 228 -1.72 -4.37 22.13
N PHE A 229 -2.53 -3.69 21.33
CA PHE A 229 -2.58 -2.22 21.32
C PHE A 229 -3.03 -1.65 22.67
N ASP A 230 -4.03 -2.26 23.32
CA ASP A 230 -4.49 -1.85 24.64
C ASP A 230 -3.41 -2.06 25.70
N GLU A 231 -2.68 -3.18 25.65
CA GLU A 231 -1.57 -3.45 26.56
C GLU A 231 -0.41 -2.45 26.37
N VAL A 232 -0.04 -2.17 25.13
CA VAL A 232 0.96 -1.14 24.79
C VAL A 232 0.51 0.23 25.30
N ARG A 233 -0.77 0.59 25.13
CA ARG A 233 -1.34 1.85 25.61
C ARG A 233 -1.32 1.95 27.13
N ASN A 234 -1.72 0.88 27.83
CA ASN A 234 -1.72 0.85 29.30
C ASN A 234 -0.31 0.97 29.87
N VAL A 235 0.66 0.28 29.27
CA VAL A 235 2.07 0.43 29.64
C VAL A 235 2.54 1.85 29.35
N ALA A 236 2.24 2.41 28.17
CA ALA A 236 2.63 3.77 27.80
C ALA A 236 2.07 4.82 28.77
N LEU A 237 0.78 4.73 29.14
CA LEU A 237 0.17 5.63 30.13
C LEU A 237 0.82 5.48 31.51
N GLY A 238 1.15 4.25 31.92
CA GLY A 238 1.89 3.99 33.17
C GLY A 238 3.32 4.54 33.17
N ILE A 239 3.96 4.68 32.01
CA ILE A 239 5.26 5.34 31.87
C ILE A 239 5.10 6.84 32.07
N VAL A 240 4.12 7.44 31.40
CA VAL A 240 3.86 8.89 31.49
C VAL A 240 3.52 9.28 32.93
N SER A 241 2.74 8.46 33.65
CA SER A 241 2.39 8.74 35.06
C SER A 241 3.60 8.69 36.00
N ARG A 242 4.67 7.95 35.64
CA ARG A 242 5.90 7.86 36.43
C ARG A 242 6.83 9.08 36.29
N ARG A 243 6.45 10.09 35.50
CA ARG A 243 7.16 11.36 35.30
C ARG A 243 8.69 11.20 35.20
N ILE A 244 9.12 10.34 34.28
CA ILE A 244 10.55 10.17 33.99
C ILE A 244 11.07 11.48 33.39
N ASN A 245 12.12 12.06 33.98
CA ASN A 245 12.74 13.29 33.49
C ASN A 245 13.59 13.02 32.23
N TRP A 246 12.95 12.86 31.07
CA TRP A 246 13.61 12.51 29.80
C TRP A 246 14.76 13.45 29.41
N GLY A 247 14.73 14.71 29.82
CA GLY A 247 15.79 15.68 29.53
C GLY A 247 17.10 15.44 30.30
N GLN A 248 17.08 14.64 31.35
CA GLN A 248 18.26 14.34 32.18
C GLN A 248 18.90 12.97 31.86
N LEU A 249 18.23 12.12 31.08
CA LEU A 249 18.73 10.78 30.77
C LEU A 249 19.81 10.80 29.69
N THR A 250 20.82 9.96 29.89
CA THR A 250 21.74 9.57 28.82
C THR A 250 21.05 8.65 27.81
N THR A 251 21.64 8.52 26.61
CA THR A 251 21.11 7.64 25.56
C THR A 251 21.08 6.17 26.01
N LEU A 252 22.05 5.73 26.82
CA LEU A 252 22.11 4.37 27.36
C LEU A 252 21.02 4.10 28.39
N GLU A 253 20.78 5.04 29.32
CA GLU A 253 19.70 4.92 30.31
C GLU A 253 18.32 4.90 29.63
N THR A 254 18.14 5.69 28.57
CA THR A 254 16.89 5.71 27.79
C THR A 254 16.61 4.35 27.15
N ILE A 255 17.64 3.68 26.62
CA ILE A 255 17.52 2.35 26.02
C ILE A 255 17.17 1.30 27.08
N ASP A 256 17.83 1.32 28.24
CA ASP A 256 17.57 0.35 29.31
C ASP A 256 16.12 0.44 29.84
N VAL A 257 15.64 1.67 30.00
CA VAL A 257 14.25 1.97 30.34
C VAL A 257 13.31 1.41 29.26
N PHE A 258 13.58 1.64 27.98
CA PHE A 258 12.79 1.11 26.87
C PHE A 258 12.76 -0.42 26.82
N VAL A 259 13.92 -1.07 26.98
CA VAL A 259 14.04 -2.54 27.01
C VAL A 259 13.25 -3.14 28.17
N THR A 260 13.29 -2.50 29.34
CA THR A 260 12.52 -2.94 30.51
C THR A 260 11.01 -2.92 30.24
N TYR A 261 10.52 -1.90 29.52
CA TYR A 261 9.10 -1.83 29.15
C TYR A 261 8.70 -2.83 28.09
N ILE A 262 9.53 -3.01 27.06
CA ILE A 262 9.33 -4.07 26.07
C ILE A 262 9.24 -5.43 26.76
N ARG A 263 10.15 -5.73 27.69
CA ARG A 263 10.13 -6.97 28.47
C ARG A 263 8.81 -7.15 29.22
N ARG A 264 8.26 -6.08 29.81
CA ARG A 264 6.97 -6.11 30.50
C ARG A 264 5.81 -6.43 29.56
N ILE A 265 5.76 -5.77 28.39
CA ILE A 265 4.73 -6.00 27.37
C ILE A 265 4.79 -7.46 26.90
N PHE A 266 5.98 -7.98 26.57
CA PHE A 266 6.13 -9.38 26.17
C PHE A 266 5.69 -10.35 27.26
N LYS A 267 6.08 -10.13 28.52
CA LYS A 267 5.66 -10.99 29.64
C LYS A 267 4.14 -11.08 29.73
N ASN A 268 3.45 -9.95 29.58
CA ASN A 268 1.99 -9.90 29.64
C ASN A 268 1.34 -10.59 28.43
N ILE A 269 1.82 -10.31 27.21
CA ILE A 269 1.32 -10.95 25.99
C ILE A 269 1.51 -12.47 26.03
N PHE A 270 2.67 -12.96 26.50
CA PHE A 270 2.91 -14.40 26.65
C PHE A 270 1.99 -15.04 27.71
N ALA A 271 1.75 -14.35 28.83
CA ALA A 271 0.80 -14.84 29.83
C ALA A 271 -0.62 -14.97 29.25
N HIS A 272 -1.06 -14.00 28.44
CA HIS A 272 -2.33 -14.09 27.72
C HIS A 272 -2.34 -15.28 26.75
N ALA A 273 -1.30 -15.40 25.90
CA ALA A 273 -1.21 -16.51 24.94
C ALA A 273 -1.31 -17.88 25.64
N GLU A 274 -0.66 -18.05 26.79
CA GLU A 274 -0.75 -19.27 27.60
C GLU A 274 -2.18 -19.51 28.10
N GLN A 275 -2.84 -18.51 28.67
CA GLN A 275 -4.23 -18.61 29.13
C GLN A 275 -5.19 -19.01 28.00
N ILE A 276 -4.99 -18.45 26.81
CA ILE A 276 -5.80 -18.73 25.62
C ILE A 276 -5.55 -20.17 25.15
N SER A 277 -4.30 -20.59 25.07
CA SER A 277 -3.91 -21.95 24.68
C SER A 277 -4.55 -22.98 25.62
N GLN A 278 -4.40 -22.81 26.94
CA GLN A 278 -5.01 -23.68 27.94
C GLN A 278 -6.54 -23.72 27.81
N ALA A 279 -7.16 -22.56 27.61
CA ALA A 279 -8.61 -22.47 27.41
C ALA A 279 -9.09 -23.11 26.10
N MET A 280 -8.25 -23.19 25.07
CA MET A 280 -8.53 -23.92 23.83
C MET A 280 -8.44 -25.44 24.05
N ILE A 281 -7.41 -25.90 24.75
CA ILE A 281 -7.22 -27.32 25.09
C ILE A 281 -8.39 -27.84 25.94
N VAL A 282 -8.80 -27.09 26.97
CA VAL A 282 -9.94 -27.46 27.84
C VAL A 282 -11.26 -27.54 27.06
N ARG A 283 -11.44 -26.70 26.03
CA ARG A 283 -12.60 -26.75 25.13
C ARG A 283 -12.54 -27.88 24.10
N GLY A 284 -11.47 -28.70 24.12
CA GLY A 284 -11.32 -29.85 23.23
C GLY A 284 -10.64 -29.54 21.90
N PHE A 285 -9.95 -28.40 21.76
CA PHE A 285 -9.15 -28.13 20.57
C PHE A 285 -7.91 -29.04 20.56
N ARG A 286 -7.83 -29.94 19.58
CA ARG A 286 -6.74 -30.93 19.45
C ARG A 286 -5.70 -30.59 18.39
N GLY A 287 -5.83 -29.45 17.71
CA GLY A 287 -4.95 -29.04 16.61
C GLY A 287 -5.22 -29.75 15.28
N ASP A 288 -6.16 -30.69 15.23
CA ASP A 288 -6.46 -31.45 14.02
C ASP A 288 -7.36 -30.65 13.05
N SER A 289 -6.87 -30.44 11.84
CA SER A 289 -7.50 -29.61 10.80
C SER A 289 -8.75 -30.25 10.20
N GLU A 290 -8.85 -31.58 10.21
CA GLU A 290 -10.02 -32.29 9.65
C GLU A 290 -11.23 -32.23 10.61
N VAL A 291 -10.96 -32.25 11.91
CA VAL A 291 -11.98 -32.26 12.97
C VAL A 291 -12.51 -30.86 13.26
N HIS A 292 -11.64 -29.83 13.22
CA HIS A 292 -11.99 -28.45 13.54
C HIS A 292 -12.03 -27.56 12.30
N LYS A 293 -13.08 -27.73 11.47
CA LYS A 293 -13.32 -26.83 10.34
C LYS A 293 -13.70 -25.44 10.85
N VAL A 294 -12.85 -24.46 10.57
CA VAL A 294 -13.14 -23.05 10.83
C VAL A 294 -14.22 -22.60 9.83
N PHE A 295 -15.47 -22.61 10.26
CA PHE A 295 -16.59 -22.07 9.48
C PHE A 295 -16.65 -20.56 9.65
N LEU A 296 -15.94 -19.84 8.78
CA LEU A 296 -16.10 -18.41 8.63
C LEU A 296 -17.36 -18.16 7.81
N SER A 297 -18.45 -17.75 8.48
CA SER A 297 -19.64 -17.28 7.78
C SER A 297 -19.30 -15.93 7.16
N ALA A 298 -19.16 -15.88 5.83
CA ALA A 298 -19.37 -14.62 5.13
C ALA A 298 -20.79 -14.16 5.47
N ASN A 299 -20.92 -12.93 5.93
CA ASN A 299 -22.23 -12.30 6.11
C ASN A 299 -23.03 -12.47 4.80
N SER A 300 -24.36 -12.65 4.88
CA SER A 300 -25.26 -12.84 3.74
C SER A 300 -24.91 -11.90 2.57
N SER A 301 -24.09 -12.39 1.63
CA SER A 301 -23.72 -11.62 0.45
C SER A 301 -24.86 -11.73 -0.55
N SER A 302 -25.18 -10.62 -1.20
CA SER A 302 -26.22 -10.63 -2.22
C SER A 302 -25.68 -11.36 -3.45
N THR A 303 -26.25 -12.53 -3.76
CA THR A 303 -25.86 -13.34 -4.92
C THR A 303 -25.93 -12.56 -6.22
N PHE A 304 -26.92 -11.70 -6.37
CA PHE A 304 -27.09 -10.82 -7.52
C PHE A 304 -25.92 -9.84 -7.69
N VAL A 305 -25.52 -9.20 -6.59
CA VAL A 305 -24.40 -8.26 -6.51
C VAL A 305 -23.07 -8.95 -6.89
N ASN A 306 -22.87 -10.18 -6.40
CA ASN A 306 -21.71 -10.99 -6.72
C ASN A 306 -21.65 -11.36 -8.21
N CYS A 307 -22.78 -11.78 -8.80
CA CYS A 307 -22.85 -12.11 -10.23
C CYS A 307 -22.52 -10.91 -11.11
N ILE A 308 -23.06 -9.72 -10.80
CA ILE A 308 -22.75 -8.49 -11.54
C ILE A 308 -21.27 -8.15 -11.43
N SER A 309 -20.71 -8.21 -10.21
CA SER A 309 -19.30 -7.90 -9.97
C SER A 309 -18.36 -8.84 -10.75
N LEU A 310 -18.70 -10.13 -10.82
CA LEU A 310 -17.94 -11.12 -11.58
C LEU A 310 -18.06 -10.88 -13.09
N LEU A 311 -19.26 -10.58 -13.59
CA LEU A 311 -19.48 -10.25 -15.00
C LEU A 311 -18.66 -9.02 -15.42
N LEU A 312 -18.66 -7.96 -14.61
CA LEU A 312 -17.85 -6.77 -14.85
C LEU A 312 -16.35 -7.08 -14.84
N LEU A 313 -15.88 -7.96 -13.95
CA LEU A 313 -14.48 -8.37 -13.89
C LEU A 313 -14.08 -9.10 -15.18
N VAL A 314 -14.92 -10.04 -15.66
CA VAL A 314 -14.69 -10.76 -16.92
C VAL A 314 -14.76 -9.80 -18.11
N GLY A 315 -15.71 -8.86 -18.12
CA GLY A 315 -15.82 -7.81 -19.14
C GLY A 315 -14.56 -6.93 -19.21
N LEU A 316 -14.00 -6.57 -18.06
CA LEU A 316 -12.78 -5.77 -17.97
C LEU A 316 -11.53 -6.54 -18.44
N ILE A 317 -11.40 -7.81 -18.05
CA ILE A 317 -10.31 -8.68 -18.54
C ILE A 317 -10.42 -8.87 -20.06
N THR A 318 -11.61 -9.19 -20.56
CA THR A 318 -11.83 -9.35 -22.01
C THR A 318 -11.51 -8.06 -22.76
N ALA A 319 -12.04 -6.91 -22.35
CA ALA A 319 -11.76 -5.62 -22.98
C ALA A 319 -10.25 -5.29 -23.07
N ILE A 320 -9.45 -5.74 -22.10
CA ILE A 320 -8.00 -5.49 -22.08
C ILE A 320 -7.21 -6.53 -22.88
N THR A 321 -7.68 -7.78 -22.89
CA THR A 321 -7.05 -8.87 -23.66
C THR A 321 -7.41 -8.84 -25.14
N MET A 322 -8.52 -8.19 -25.52
CA MET A 322 -8.94 -8.11 -26.92
C MET A 322 -7.85 -7.43 -27.77
N PRO A 323 -7.33 -8.12 -28.80
CA PRO A 323 -6.33 -7.55 -29.68
C PRO A 323 -6.92 -6.35 -30.42
N LYS A 324 -6.11 -5.30 -30.58
CA LYS A 324 -6.44 -4.03 -31.27
C LYS A 324 -6.98 -4.18 -32.71
N GLN A 325 -7.01 -5.39 -33.26
CA GLN A 325 -7.46 -5.65 -34.63
C GLN A 325 -8.99 -5.57 -34.81
N LEU A 326 -9.79 -5.48 -33.74
CA LEU A 326 -11.25 -5.39 -33.85
C LEU A 326 -11.80 -3.94 -33.82
N PHE A 327 -10.92 -2.94 -33.75
CA PHE A 327 -11.25 -1.50 -33.72
C PHE A 327 -10.56 -0.73 -34.86
N ILE A 328 -10.44 -1.36 -36.03
CA ILE A 328 -10.14 -0.70 -37.32
C ILE A 328 -11.36 -0.87 -38.21
#